data_AF-A0A2H6AN26-F1
#
_entry.id   AF-A0A2H6AN26-F1
#
_cell.length_a   1.000
_cell.length_b   1.000
_cell.length_c   1.000
_cell.angle_alpha   90.00
_cell.angle_beta   90.00
_cell.angle_gamma   90.00
#
_symmetry.space_group_name_H-M   'P 1'
#
loop_
_entity.id
_entity.type
_entity.pdbx_description
1 polymer ?
#
loop_
_entity_poly.entity_id
_entity_poly.type
_entity_poly.pdbx_seq_one_letter_code
_entity_poly.pdbx_strand_id
1 'polypeptide(L)' 'MRKPYVYEPTSLLLSKSNIGSISKCRCCDLYHLSIANMTIRLAYRDILHLAEMLIEALELDAIYGLDKGDLNRKDA' A
#
# COMPACT_ATOMS: atom_id res chain seq x y z
N MET A 1 6.81 -18.50 37.06
CA MET A 1 6.87 -18.83 35.61
C MET A 1 6.11 -17.77 34.82
N ARG A 2 6.78 -16.95 34.00
CA ARG A 2 6.11 -16.02 33.08
C ARG A 2 5.68 -16.81 31.84
N LYS A 3 4.38 -16.78 31.50
CA LYS A 3 3.89 -17.39 30.26
C LYS A 3 4.55 -16.68 29.06
N PRO A 4 5.02 -17.40 28.03
CA PRO A 4 5.47 -16.76 26.79
C PRO A 4 4.27 -16.07 26.14
N TYR A 5 4.38 -14.77 25.91
CA TYR A 5 3.41 -14.02 25.11
C TYR A 5 3.55 -14.49 23.65
N VAL A 6 2.53 -15.17 23.15
CA VAL A 6 2.43 -15.51 21.73
C VAL A 6 1.87 -14.28 21.03
N TYR A 7 2.75 -13.51 20.38
CA TYR A 7 2.34 -12.39 19.53
C TYR A 7 2.06 -12.89 18.12
N GLU A 8 0.78 -12.97 17.77
CA GLU A 8 0.37 -13.18 16.38
C GLU A 8 0.66 -11.92 15.57
N PRO A 9 1.42 -12.01 14.46
CA PRO A 9 1.63 -10.87 13.60
C PRO A 9 0.31 -10.57 12.88
N THR A 10 -0.44 -9.60 13.39
CA THR A 10 -1.62 -9.07 12.72
C THR A 10 -1.17 -8.28 11.50
N SER A 11 -1.22 -8.92 10.32
CA SER A 11 -1.07 -8.22 9.06
C SER A 11 -2.27 -7.29 8.89
N LEU A 12 -2.02 -5.99 8.78
CA LEU A 12 -3.07 -5.04 8.42
C LEU A 12 -3.32 -5.20 6.91
N LEU A 13 -4.42 -5.85 6.56
CA LEU A 13 -4.86 -6.05 5.17
C LEU A 13 -5.23 -4.70 4.56
N LEU A 14 -4.56 -4.33 3.48
CA LEU A 14 -4.88 -3.11 2.72
C LEU A 14 -6.06 -3.42 1.78
N SER A 15 -7.28 -3.21 2.28
CA SER A 15 -8.58 -3.32 1.58
C SER A 15 -9.08 -4.74 1.22
N LYS A 16 -10.38 -4.83 0.88
CA LYS A 16 -11.07 -6.05 0.39
C LYS A 16 -10.47 -6.62 -0.91
N SER A 17 -9.63 -5.86 -1.61
CA SER A 17 -9.08 -6.23 -2.92
C SER A 17 -7.76 -7.01 -2.84
N ASN A 18 -7.23 -7.26 -1.63
CA ASN A 18 -5.99 -8.03 -1.39
C ASN A 18 -4.78 -7.53 -2.22
N ILE A 19 -4.70 -6.21 -2.45
CA ILE A 19 -3.64 -5.57 -3.25
C ILE A 19 -2.29 -5.68 -2.55
N GLY A 20 -2.31 -5.71 -1.21
CA GLY A 20 -1.10 -5.84 -0.41
C GLY A 20 -1.34 -5.94 1.08
N SER A 21 -0.25 -6.07 1.82
CA SER A 21 -0.24 -6.10 3.28
C SER A 21 0.93 -5.30 3.84
N ILE A 22 0.74 -4.72 5.03
CA ILE A 22 1.81 -4.10 5.81
C ILE A 22 1.97 -4.89 7.12
N SER A 23 3.22 -5.14 7.48
CA SER A 23 3.57 -5.75 8.77
C SER A 23 4.78 -5.07 9.40
N LYS A 24 4.79 -4.95 10.72
CA LYS A 24 5.94 -4.40 11.46
C LYS A 24 7.03 -5.47 11.62
N CYS A 25 8.28 -5.10 11.38
CA CYS A 25 9.41 -5.98 11.64
C CYS A 25 9.58 -6.22 13.16
N ARG A 26 9.92 -7.45 13.54
CA ARG A 26 10.06 -7.82 14.96
C ARG A 26 11.38 -7.37 15.59
N CYS A 27 12.42 -7.17 14.78
CA CYS A 27 13.79 -6.91 15.25
C CYS A 27 14.28 -5.48 15.00
N CYS A 28 13.48 -4.62 14.36
CA CYS A 28 13.85 -3.25 14.06
C CYS A 28 12.61 -2.37 13.84
N ASP A 29 12.80 -1.05 13.76
CA ASP A 29 11.74 -0.07 13.53
C ASP A 29 11.33 0.09 12.06
N LEU A 30 11.53 -0.95 11.26
CA LEU A 30 11.12 -1.01 9.86
C LEU A 30 9.81 -1.79 9.71
N TYR A 31 9.16 -1.54 8.60
CA TYR A 31 7.92 -2.18 8.19
C TYR A 31 8.12 -2.87 6.84
N HIS A 32 7.40 -3.95 6.61
CA HIS A 32 7.38 -4.68 5.34
C HIS A 32 6.07 -4.36 4.64
N LEU A 33 6.17 -3.69 3.50
CA LEU A 33 5.06 -3.49 2.57
C LEU A 33 5.17 -4.55 1.49
N SER A 34 4.14 -5.38 1.34
CA SER A 34 4.06 -6.39 0.29
C SER A 34 2.92 -6.06 -0.65
N ILE A 35 3.21 -5.92 -1.95
CA ILE A 35 2.24 -5.64 -3.01
C ILE A 35 2.53 -6.60 -4.15
N ALA A 36 1.52 -7.40 -4.55
CA ALA A 36 1.69 -8.49 -5.51
C ALA A 36 2.87 -9.41 -5.15
N ASN A 37 3.90 -9.49 -6.01
CA ASN A 37 5.11 -10.30 -5.80
C ASN A 37 6.33 -9.49 -5.31
N MET A 38 6.13 -8.24 -4.89
CA MET A 38 7.20 -7.37 -4.38
C MET A 38 7.03 -7.13 -2.88
N THR A 39 8.15 -7.19 -2.15
CA THR A 39 8.22 -6.81 -0.73
C THR A 39 9.30 -5.75 -0.54
N ILE A 40 8.93 -4.63 0.06
CA ILE A 40 9.79 -3.48 0.31
C ILE A 40 9.90 -3.27 1.83
N ARG A 41 11.12 -2.99 2.30
CA ARG A 41 11.35 -2.59 3.70
C ARG A 41 11.46 -1.08 3.78
N LEU A 42 10.67 -0.48 4.67
CA LEU A 42 10.51 0.97 4.77
C LEU A 42 10.51 1.40 6.23
N ALA A 43 11.01 2.60 6.52
CA ALA A 43 10.77 3.21 7.82
C ALA A 43 9.32 3.71 7.93
N TYR A 44 8.84 3.96 9.15
CA TYR A 44 7.50 4.50 9.37
C TYR A 44 7.26 5.82 8.61
N ARG A 45 8.27 6.70 8.58
CA ARG A 45 8.18 7.98 7.86
C ARG A 45 7.97 7.78 6.36
N ASP A 46 8.64 6.80 5.75
CA ASP A 46 8.51 6.54 4.32
C ASP A 46 7.11 6.01 3.97
N ILE A 47 6.50 5.21 4.86
CA ILE A 47 5.12 4.75 4.69
C ILE A 47 4.15 5.93 4.72
N LEU A 48 4.35 6.89 5.62
CA LEU A 48 3.52 8.10 5.66
C LEU A 48 3.65 8.91 4.37
N HIS A 49 4.88 9.13 3.89
CA HIS A 49 5.10 9.84 2.62
C HIS A 49 4.47 9.10 1.44
N LEU A 50 4.55 7.76 1.40
CA LEU A 50 3.87 6.96 0.39
C LEU A 50 2.34 7.12 0.45
N ALA A 51 1.77 7.15 1.65
CA ALA A 51 0.33 7.36 1.82
C ALA A 51 -0.08 8.77 1.35
N GLU A 52 0.69 9.80 1.70
CA GLU A 52 0.48 11.17 1.24
C GLU A 52 0.53 11.27 -0.29
N MET A 53 1.58 10.75 -0.92
CA MET A 53 1.70 10.74 -2.39
C MET A 53 0.55 9.99 -3.07
N LEU A 54 0.07 8.89 -2.48
CA LEU A 54 -1.07 8.14 -3.02
C LEU A 54 -2.37 8.94 -2.90
N ILE A 55 -2.59 9.64 -1.79
CA ILE A 55 -3.75 10.52 -1.62
C ILE A 55 -3.70 11.65 -2.65
N GLU A 56 -2.57 12.34 -2.77
CA GLU A 56 -2.38 13.40 -3.77
C GLU A 56 -2.62 12.89 -5.20
N ALA A 57 -2.09 11.71 -5.55
CA ALA A 57 -2.32 11.12 -6.87
C ALA A 57 -3.80 10.79 -7.13
N LEU A 58 -4.53 10.30 -6.12
CA LEU A 58 -5.96 10.02 -6.22
C LEU A 58 -6.79 11.30 -6.32
N GLU A 59 -6.41 12.35 -5.58
CA GLU A 59 -7.05 13.66 -5.66
C GLU A 59 -6.83 14.29 -7.04
N LEU A 60 -5.60 14.19 -7.58
CA LEU A 60 -5.30 14.64 -8.94
C LEU A 60 -6.10 13.86 -9.99
N ASP A 61 -6.21 12.54 -9.89
CA ASP A 61 -7.02 11.74 -10.83
C ASP A 61 -8.51 12.12 -10.76
N ALA A 62 -9.03 12.37 -9.56
CA ALA A 62 -10.40 12.84 -9.35
C ALA A 62 -10.66 14.25 -9.92
N ILE A 63 -9.66 15.15 -9.87
CA ILE A 63 -9.76 16.52 -10.38
C ILE A 63 -9.58 16.56 -11.90
N TYR A 64 -8.59 15.85 -12.42
CA TYR A 64 -8.23 15.91 -13.83
C TYR A 64 -8.99 14.93 -14.69
N GLY A 65 -9.71 13.97 -14.09
CA GLY A 65 -10.54 13.00 -14.79
C GLY A 65 -9.83 12.51 -16.03
N LEU A 66 -8.77 11.71 -15.85
CA LEU A 66 -8.22 10.94 -16.97
C LEU A 66 -9.23 9.86 -17.33
N ASP A 67 -10.36 10.32 -17.86
CA ASP A 67 -11.41 9.55 -18.47
C ASP A 67 -10.74 8.83 -19.63
N LYS A 68 -10.42 7.57 -19.40
CA LYS A 68 -10.04 6.63 -20.45
C LYS A 68 -11.29 6.41 -21.30
N GLY A 69 -11.60 7.38 -22.14
CA GLY A 69 -12.85 7.44 -22.87
C GLY A 69 -12.77 8.38 -24.07
N ASP A 70 -11.78 8.20 -24.96
CA ASP A 70 -11.98 8.26 -26.43
C ASP A 70 -10.66 8.13 -27.21
N LEU A 71 -10.08 6.92 -27.19
CA LEU A 71 -9.21 6.45 -28.28
C LEU A 71 -9.93 5.32 -29.03
N ASN A 72 -11.19 5.55 -29.39
CA ASN A 72 -11.87 4.72 -30.39
C ASN A 72 -11.62 5.32 -31.77
N ARG A 73 -10.73 4.64 -32.51
CA ARG A 73 -10.80 4.37 -33.96
C ARG A 73 -11.73 5.27 -34.77
N LYS A 74 -11.14 6.10 -35.62
CA LYS A 74 -11.64 6.32 -36.97
C LYS A 74 -10.50 6.11 -37.97
N ASP A 75 -10.25 4.84 -38.26
CA ASP A 75 -9.95 4.46 -39.64
C ASP A 75 -11.30 4.50 -40.38
N ALA A 76 -11.51 5.53 -41.20
CA ALA A 76 -12.50 5.57 -42.27
C ALA A 76 -12.07 6.63 -43.30
#